data_AF-A0A973M8C8-F1
#
_entry.id   AF-A0A973M8C8-F1
#
_cell.length_a   1.000
_cell.length_b   1.000
_cell.length_c   1.000
_cell.angle_alpha   90.00
_cell.angle_beta   90.00
_cell.angle_gamma   90.00
#
_symmetry.space_group_name_H-M   'P 1'
#
loop_
_entity.id
_entity.type
_entity.pdbx_description
1 polymer ?
#
loop_
_entity_poly.entity_id
_entity_poly.type
_entity_poly.pdbx_seq_one_letter_code
_entity_poly.pdbx_strand_id
1 'polypeptide(L)'
;MIPGAFLNFVPLLLGLFAAQPTIVEQSVTRLVVQDEVILRVPLLPRPFPRLEWEERKGPKCIPIAAIQRAFLSDTQQVDMVLVNRARMRAQLDEDCPALDFYGDFYLQPEDDRICAGRDAIRSRMGGSCTIEKFKQLVPKLRR
;
A
#
# COMPACT_ATOMS: atom_id res chain seq x y z
N MET A 1 19.62 -100.55 -15.99
CA MET A 1 18.20 -100.16 -15.85
C MET A 1 18.16 -99.15 -14.71
N ILE A 2 17.84 -97.86 -14.88
CA ILE A 2 16.81 -97.19 -15.69
C ILE A 2 17.37 -95.84 -16.21
N PRO A 3 17.18 -95.48 -17.50
CA PRO A 3 17.59 -94.21 -18.10
C PRO A 3 16.45 -93.16 -17.99
N GLY A 4 16.74 -91.88 -17.78
CA GLY A 4 15.65 -90.88 -17.94
C GLY A 4 15.74 -89.52 -17.25
N ALA A 5 16.85 -89.11 -16.63
CA ALA A 5 16.88 -87.85 -15.86
C ALA A 5 17.52 -86.64 -16.56
N PHE A 6 18.11 -86.79 -17.76
CA PHE A 6 18.92 -85.72 -18.37
C PHE A 6 18.16 -84.73 -19.25
N LEU A 7 16.89 -84.97 -19.58
CA LEU A 7 16.13 -84.13 -20.54
C LEU A 7 15.38 -82.94 -19.92
N ASN A 8 15.37 -82.77 -18.59
CA ASN A 8 14.61 -81.70 -17.93
C ASN A 8 15.44 -80.47 -17.52
N PHE A 9 16.75 -80.42 -17.77
CA PHE A 9 17.60 -79.30 -17.33
C PHE A 9 17.89 -78.24 -18.41
N VAL A 10 17.51 -78.49 -19.67
CA VAL A 10 17.73 -77.56 -20.79
C VAL A 10 16.96 -76.22 -20.65
N PRO A 11 15.69 -76.15 -20.20
CA PRO A 11 14.98 -74.87 -20.15
C PRO A 11 15.47 -73.96 -19.01
N LEU A 12 16.13 -74.52 -17.98
CA LEU A 12 16.65 -73.74 -16.85
C LEU A 12 17.92 -72.95 -17.24
N LEU A 13 18.75 -73.49 -18.13
CA LEU A 13 19.97 -72.83 -18.61
C LEU A 13 19.69 -71.67 -19.59
N LEU A 14 18.59 -71.74 -20.35
CA LEU A 14 18.19 -70.67 -21.27
C LEU A 14 17.63 -69.41 -20.58
N GLY A 15 17.09 -69.55 -19.36
CA GLY A 15 16.57 -68.42 -18.58
C GLY A 15 17.65 -67.48 -18.03
N LEU A 16 18.89 -67.96 -17.85
CA LEU A 16 19.99 -67.19 -17.26
C LEU A 16 20.64 -66.17 -18.21
N PHE A 17 20.44 -66.27 -19.52
CA PHE A 17 21.03 -65.34 -20.50
C PHE A 17 20.13 -64.18 -20.91
N ALA A 18 18.83 -64.19 -20.54
CA ALA A 18 17.88 -63.16 -20.98
C ALA A 18 17.89 -61.88 -20.12
N ALA A 19 18.56 -61.88 -18.97
CA ALA A 19 18.62 -60.74 -18.06
C ALA A 19 20.02 -60.10 -18.07
N GLN A 20 20.37 -59.43 -19.17
CA GLN A 20 21.47 -58.46 -19.14
C GLN A 20 20.93 -57.12 -18.62
N PRO A 21 21.48 -56.54 -17.54
CA PRO A 21 21.10 -55.20 -17.12
C PRO A 21 21.62 -54.21 -18.16
N THR A 22 20.71 -53.58 -18.91
CA THR A 22 21.07 -52.41 -19.73
C THR A 22 21.40 -51.25 -18.79
N ILE A 23 22.68 -51.06 -18.50
CA ILE A 23 23.15 -49.83 -17.87
C ILE A 23 23.01 -48.74 -18.93
N VAL A 24 21.98 -47.91 -18.81
CA VAL A 24 21.81 -46.73 -19.65
C VAL A 24 22.77 -45.66 -19.11
N GLU A 25 23.99 -45.64 -19.63
CA GLU A 25 24.88 -44.49 -19.44
C GLU A 25 24.28 -43.28 -20.17
N GLN A 26 23.68 -42.37 -19.41
CA GLN A 26 23.23 -41.09 -19.92
C GLN A 26 24.46 -40.22 -20.20
N SER A 27 25.04 -40.34 -21.39
CA SER A 27 26.15 -39.50 -21.83
C SER A 27 25.64 -38.11 -22.18
N VAL A 28 25.94 -37.11 -21.35
CA VAL A 28 25.60 -35.70 -21.63
C VAL A 28 26.44 -35.21 -22.83
N THR A 29 25.83 -35.10 -24.00
CA THR A 29 26.54 -34.73 -25.25
C THR A 29 26.92 -33.24 -25.30
N ARG A 30 26.23 -32.37 -24.54
CA ARG A 30 26.52 -30.94 -24.51
C ARG A 30 25.95 -30.28 -23.24
N LEU A 31 26.83 -29.65 -22.47
CA LEU A 31 26.47 -28.72 -21.39
C LEU A 31 26.56 -27.30 -21.95
N VAL A 32 25.46 -26.52 -21.91
CA VAL A 32 25.47 -25.10 -22.26
C VAL A 32 25.20 -24.32 -20.98
N VAL A 33 26.24 -23.69 -20.43
CA VAL A 33 26.13 -22.79 -19.27
C VAL A 33 25.91 -21.40 -19.82
N GLN A 34 24.74 -20.81 -19.54
CA GLN A 34 24.45 -19.42 -19.86
C GLN A 34 24.56 -18.59 -18.58
N ASP A 35 25.63 -17.83 -18.48
CA ASP A 35 25.81 -16.86 -17.41
C ASP A 35 25.20 -15.52 -17.85
N GLU A 36 24.16 -15.07 -17.15
CA GLU A 36 23.56 -13.76 -17.34
C GLU A 36 23.80 -12.90 -16.09
N VAL A 37 24.43 -11.74 -16.28
CA VAL A 37 24.64 -10.76 -15.21
C VAL A 37 23.62 -9.64 -15.33
N ILE A 38 22.58 -9.69 -14.50
CA ILE A 38 21.57 -8.62 -14.41
C ILE A 38 22.06 -7.55 -13.43
N LEU A 39 22.58 -6.44 -13.96
CA LEU A 39 22.98 -5.29 -13.16
C LEU A 39 21.75 -4.41 -12.82
N ARG A 40 21.35 -4.40 -11.55
CA ARG A 40 20.31 -3.51 -11.04
C ARG A 40 20.94 -2.19 -10.59
N VAL A 41 20.74 -1.12 -11.36
CA VAL A 41 21.18 0.23 -10.99
C VAL A 41 20.02 0.97 -10.30
N PRO A 42 20.14 1.36 -9.02
CA PRO A 42 19.10 2.13 -8.35
C PRO A 42 19.08 3.56 -8.89
N LEU A 43 17.89 4.05 -9.25
CA LEU A 43 17.67 5.47 -9.48
C LEU A 43 17.53 6.16 -8.11
N LEU A 44 18.34 7.18 -7.87
CA LEU A 44 18.11 8.09 -6.76
C LEU A 44 16.80 8.84 -7.03
N PRO A 45 15.85 8.88 -6.07
CA PRO A 45 14.65 9.67 -6.22
C PRO A 45 15.04 11.13 -6.45
N ARG A 46 14.38 11.80 -7.41
CA ARG A 46 14.57 13.24 -7.57
C ARG A 46 14.21 13.91 -6.23
N PRO A 47 15.03 14.83 -5.71
CA PRO A 47 14.68 15.58 -4.52
C PRO A 47 13.42 16.39 -4.85
N PHE A 48 12.27 15.94 -4.37
CA PHE A 48 11.07 16.75 -4.42
C PHE A 48 11.30 17.95 -3.51
N PRO A 49 11.03 19.18 -3.98
CA PRO A 49 11.18 20.33 -3.12
C PRO A 49 10.26 20.13 -1.91
N ARG A 50 10.81 20.36 -0.71
CA ARG A 50 10.03 20.26 0.52
C ARG A 50 9.02 21.41 0.50
N LEU A 51 7.77 21.09 0.18
CA LEU A 51 6.66 22.02 0.27
C LEU A 51 6.41 22.31 1.75
N GLU A 52 6.62 23.56 2.14
CA GLU A 52 6.21 24.09 3.43
C GLU A 52 4.88 24.84 3.24
N TRP A 53 4.01 24.76 4.24
CA TRP A 53 2.73 25.47 4.21
C TRP A 53 2.85 26.71 5.09
N GLU A 54 2.64 27.88 4.49
CA GLU A 54 2.54 29.13 5.23
C GLU A 54 1.07 29.39 5.56
N GLU A 55 0.76 29.61 6.84
CA GLU A 55 -0.60 29.90 7.28
C GLU A 55 -0.94 31.38 7.08
N ARG A 56 -2.03 31.64 6.36
CA ARG A 56 -2.66 32.96 6.21
C ARG A 56 -4.04 32.96 6.84
N LYS A 57 -4.57 34.16 7.11
CA LYS A 57 -5.94 34.33 7.61
C LYS A 57 -6.93 33.73 6.59
N GLY A 58 -7.76 32.80 7.02
CA GLY A 58 -8.84 32.22 6.22
C GLY A 58 -10.16 32.99 6.34
N PRO A 59 -11.17 32.60 5.55
CA PRO A 59 -12.52 33.13 5.67
C PRO A 59 -13.20 32.66 6.96
N LYS A 60 -14.28 33.33 7.39
CA LYS A 60 -15.08 32.86 8.53
C LYS A 60 -15.87 31.58 8.21
N CYS A 61 -16.34 31.46 6.97
CA CYS A 61 -17.14 30.33 6.52
C CYS A 61 -16.77 29.90 5.11
N ILE A 62 -16.77 28.59 4.84
CA ILE A 62 -16.54 28.01 3.52
C ILE A 62 -17.77 27.23 3.03
N PRO A 63 -18.08 27.23 1.71
CA PRO A 63 -19.18 26.44 1.18
C PRO A 63 -18.86 24.94 1.29
N ILE A 64 -19.82 24.12 1.72
CA ILE A 64 -19.64 22.66 1.83
C ILE A 64 -19.39 22.06 0.46
N ALA A 65 -20.15 22.49 -0.55
CA ALA A 65 -19.99 22.06 -1.93
C ALA A 65 -18.60 22.37 -2.53
N ALA A 66 -17.84 23.27 -1.89
CA ALA A 66 -16.48 23.56 -2.31
C ALA A 66 -15.45 22.54 -1.77
N ILE A 67 -15.78 21.75 -0.75
CA ILE A 67 -14.87 20.80 -0.11
C ILE A 67 -14.77 19.55 -0.99
N GLN A 68 -13.58 19.29 -1.53
CA GLN A 68 -13.32 18.11 -2.34
C GLN A 68 -12.78 16.95 -1.50
N ARG A 69 -11.88 17.26 -0.56
CA ARG A 69 -11.27 16.30 0.36
C ARG A 69 -10.99 16.97 1.68
N ALA A 70 -10.99 16.18 2.75
CA ALA A 70 -10.51 16.59 4.06
C ALA A 70 -9.59 15.50 4.61
N PHE A 71 -8.62 15.89 5.43
CA PHE A 71 -7.74 14.96 6.12
C PHE A 71 -7.22 15.61 7.40
N LEU A 72 -6.92 14.77 8.38
CA LEU A 72 -6.33 15.19 9.64
C LEU A 72 -4.86 15.51 9.43
N SER A 73 -4.47 16.74 9.76
CA SER A 73 -3.07 17.15 9.73
C SER A 73 -2.42 17.10 11.10
N ASP A 74 -3.22 17.17 12.17
CA ASP A 74 -2.82 17.07 13.57
C ASP A 74 -4.04 16.67 14.42
N THR A 75 -3.89 16.48 15.74
CA THR A 75 -4.98 16.13 16.68
C THR A 75 -6.09 17.19 16.75
N GLN A 76 -5.75 18.46 16.51
CA GLN A 76 -6.67 19.61 16.53
C GLN A 76 -6.82 20.29 15.17
N GLN A 77 -6.32 19.67 14.10
CA GLN A 77 -6.23 20.33 12.79
C GLN A 77 -6.77 19.44 11.69
N VAL A 78 -7.75 19.97 10.96
CA VAL A 78 -8.33 19.33 9.78
C VAL A 78 -8.03 20.18 8.56
N ASP A 79 -7.28 19.62 7.62
CA ASP A 79 -6.97 20.26 6.36
C ASP A 79 -7.96 19.83 5.29
N MET A 80 -8.58 20.81 4.65
CA MET A 80 -9.52 20.63 3.55
C MET A 80 -8.91 21.14 2.25
N VAL A 81 -9.11 20.38 1.18
CA VAL A 81 -8.77 20.80 -0.18
C VAL A 81 -10.06 21.14 -0.89
N LEU A 82 -10.13 22.36 -1.39
CA LEU A 82 -11.29 22.86 -2.11
C LEU A 82 -11.20 22.55 -3.60
N VAL A 83 -12.33 22.65 -4.33
CA VAL A 83 -12.40 22.43 -5.78
C VAL A 83 -11.44 23.32 -6.57
N ASN A 84 -11.20 24.55 -6.09
CA ASN A 84 -10.24 25.48 -6.69
C ASN A 84 -8.77 25.19 -6.30
N ARG A 85 -8.50 24.04 -5.67
CA ARG A 85 -7.20 23.58 -5.14
C ARG A 85 -6.65 24.42 -3.98
N ALA A 86 -7.41 25.38 -3.45
CA ALA A 86 -7.04 26.04 -2.21
C ALA A 86 -7.07 25.03 -1.07
N ARG A 87 -6.14 25.17 -0.13
CA ARG A 87 -6.09 24.35 1.08
C ARG A 87 -6.46 25.22 2.28
N MET A 88 -7.43 24.75 3.05
CA MET A 88 -7.96 25.43 4.23
C MET A 88 -7.78 24.53 5.44
N ARG A 89 -7.12 25.03 6.48
CA ARG A 89 -6.98 24.35 7.76
C ARG A 89 -8.05 24.84 8.72
N ALA A 90 -8.90 23.95 9.19
CA ALA A 90 -9.73 24.17 10.37
C ALA A 90 -8.87 23.92 11.62
N GLN A 91 -8.77 24.93 12.48
CA GLN A 91 -8.24 24.78 13.82
C GLN A 91 -9.42 24.60 14.76
N LEU A 92 -9.36 23.60 15.62
CA LEU A 92 -10.42 23.25 16.57
C LEU A 92 -10.17 23.94 17.92
N ASP A 93 -11.24 24.21 18.65
CA ASP A 93 -11.22 24.94 19.92
C ASP A 93 -10.62 24.14 21.09
N GLU A 94 -10.76 22.81 21.02
CA GLU A 94 -10.31 21.88 22.05
C GLU A 94 -9.49 20.74 21.45
N ASP A 95 -8.71 20.07 22.30
CA ASP A 95 -8.13 18.77 21.96
C ASP A 95 -9.25 17.84 21.50
N CYS A 96 -9.14 17.37 20.27
CA CYS A 96 -10.11 16.48 19.66
C CYS A 96 -9.51 15.07 19.51
N PRO A 97 -9.11 14.41 20.62
CA PRO A 97 -8.30 13.20 20.65
C PRO A 97 -9.00 11.97 20.05
N ALA A 98 -10.23 12.14 19.57
CA ALA A 98 -11.01 11.09 18.95
C ALA A 98 -10.99 11.17 17.40
N LEU A 99 -10.38 12.21 16.81
CA LEU A 99 -10.32 12.35 15.35
C LEU A 99 -9.29 11.42 14.71
N ASP A 100 -8.12 11.30 15.32
CA ASP A 100 -6.97 10.52 14.83
C ASP A 100 -7.24 9.00 14.74
N PHE A 101 -8.16 8.47 15.55
CA PHE A 101 -8.38 7.04 15.69
C PHE A 101 -9.00 6.35 14.46
N TYR A 102 -9.78 7.09 13.65
CA TYR A 102 -10.51 6.50 12.51
C TYR A 102 -10.41 7.28 11.19
N GLY A 103 -9.68 8.39 11.12
CA GLY A 103 -9.38 9.10 9.87
C GLY A 103 -10.57 9.78 9.17
N ASP A 104 -11.80 9.50 9.59
CA ASP A 104 -13.05 10.07 9.09
C ASP A 104 -13.81 10.78 10.21
N PHE A 105 -14.50 11.86 9.86
CA PHE A 105 -15.34 12.63 10.78
C PHE A 105 -16.65 13.04 10.12
N TYR A 106 -17.64 13.36 10.96
CA TYR A 106 -18.92 13.87 10.51
C TYR A 106 -19.00 15.38 10.68
N LEU A 107 -19.67 16.04 9.74
CA LEU A 107 -20.08 17.43 9.82
C LEU A 107 -21.61 17.46 9.92
N GLN A 108 -22.13 18.29 10.82
CA GLN A 108 -23.56 18.58 10.90
C GLN A 108 -23.77 20.09 10.82
N PRO A 109 -23.67 20.66 9.61
CA PRO A 109 -23.83 22.09 9.39
C PRO A 109 -25.30 22.49 9.50
N GLU A 110 -25.53 23.73 9.92
CA GLU A 110 -26.87 24.33 9.95
C GLU A 110 -27.38 24.74 8.56
N ASP A 111 -26.47 25.04 7.62
CA ASP A 111 -26.75 25.51 6.27
C ASP A 111 -25.80 24.90 5.21
N ASP A 112 -25.69 25.51 4.04
CA ASP A 112 -24.82 25.06 2.93
C ASP A 112 -23.33 25.41 3.14
N ARG A 113 -22.97 25.90 4.34
CA ARG A 113 -21.62 26.35 4.70
C ARG A 113 -21.18 25.72 6.01
N ILE A 114 -19.87 25.65 6.19
CA ILE A 114 -19.26 25.45 7.51
C ILE A 114 -18.56 26.73 7.96
N CYS A 115 -18.76 27.09 9.21
CA CYS A 115 -18.41 28.36 9.80
C CYS A 115 -17.64 28.17 11.10
N ALA A 116 -16.59 28.96 11.26
CA ALA A 116 -15.86 29.08 12.50
C ALA A 116 -16.76 29.69 13.61
N GLY A 117 -16.72 29.09 14.80
CA GLY A 117 -17.48 29.44 15.99
C GLY A 117 -18.94 28.99 15.97
N ARG A 118 -19.36 28.23 14.95
CA ARG A 118 -20.73 27.72 14.81
C ARG A 118 -20.75 26.22 14.62
N ASP A 119 -19.99 25.73 13.63
CA ASP A 119 -20.03 24.33 13.25
C ASP A 119 -18.95 23.55 13.99
N ALA A 120 -19.29 22.31 14.33
CA ALA A 120 -18.41 21.40 15.04
C ALA A 120 -18.15 20.13 14.21
N ILE A 121 -16.91 19.65 14.31
CA ILE A 121 -16.49 18.37 13.77
C ILE A 121 -16.80 17.29 14.81
N ARG A 122 -17.48 16.23 14.38
CA ARG A 122 -17.83 15.10 15.26
C ARG A 122 -17.00 13.86 14.93
N SER A 123 -16.33 13.32 15.93
CA SER A 123 -15.66 12.03 15.83
C SER A 123 -16.68 10.89 15.88
N ARG A 124 -16.36 9.80 15.16
CA ARG A 124 -17.10 8.53 15.20
C ARG A 124 -17.12 7.89 16.61
N MET A 125 -16.16 8.24 17.47
CA MET A 125 -16.04 7.75 18.86
C MET A 125 -16.73 8.64 19.90
N GLY A 126 -17.43 9.71 19.48
CA GLY A 126 -18.28 10.50 20.38
C GLY A 126 -17.69 11.82 20.90
N GLY A 127 -16.73 12.42 20.20
CA GLY A 127 -16.26 13.79 20.46
C GLY A 127 -16.93 14.81 19.53
N SER A 128 -17.13 16.05 20.01
CA SER A 128 -17.61 17.18 19.18
C SER A 128 -16.72 18.38 19.47
N CYS A 129 -16.03 18.89 18.44
CA CYS A 129 -15.03 19.95 18.58
C CYS A 129 -15.38 21.09 17.64
N THR A 130 -15.55 22.29 18.18
CA THR A 130 -15.97 23.44 17.39
C THR A 130 -14.82 23.89 16.51
N ILE A 131 -15.14 24.34 15.30
CA ILE A 131 -14.15 24.99 14.45
C ILE A 131 -13.87 26.37 15.02
N GLU A 132 -12.71 26.60 15.61
CA GLU A 132 -12.32 27.91 16.17
C GLU A 132 -12.07 28.92 15.04
N LYS A 133 -11.31 28.52 14.01
CA LYS A 133 -10.93 29.39 12.89
C LYS A 133 -10.45 28.60 11.68
N PHE A 134 -10.56 29.22 10.51
CA PHE A 134 -9.92 28.73 9.29
C PHE A 134 -8.63 29.50 8.99
N LYS A 135 -7.61 28.76 8.56
CA LYS A 135 -6.38 29.30 7.96
C LYS A 135 -6.28 28.87 6.52
N GLN A 136 -5.85 29.77 5.65
CA GLN A 136 -5.50 29.40 4.29
C GLN A 136 -4.05 28.93 4.27
N LEU A 137 -3.81 27.72 3.76
CA LEU A 137 -2.47 27.16 3.61
C LEU A 137 -1.94 27.52 2.23
N VAL A 138 -0.91 28.36 2.19
CA VAL A 138 -0.24 28.78 0.96
C VAL A 138 1.05 27.99 0.79
N PRO A 139 1.27 27.33 -0.36
CA PRO A 139 2.48 26.54 -0.57
C PRO A 139 3.70 27.46 -0.70
N LYS A 140 4.74 27.20 0.08
CA LYS A 140 6.05 27.86 0.00
C LYS A 140 7.10 26.81 -0.33
N LEU A 141 7.87 27.08 -1.38
CA LEU A 141 9.02 26.26 -1.74
C LEU A 141 10.13 26.50 -0.71
N ARG A 142 10.45 25.49 0.09
CA ARG A 142 11.66 25.55 0.92
C ARG A 142 12.87 25.49 -0.01
N ARG A 143 13.67 26.57 -0.02
CA ARG A 143 14.94 26.63 -0.76
C ARG A 143 16.05 25.96 0.03
#